data_AF-A0A378JR82-F1
#
_entry.id   AF-A0A378JR82-F1
#
_cell.length_a   1.000
_cell.length_b   1.000
_cell.length_c   1.000
_cell.angle_alpha   90.00
_cell.angle_beta   90.00
_cell.angle_gamma   90.00
#
_symmetry.space_group_name_H-M   'P 1'
#
loop_
_entity.id
_entity.type
_entity.pdbx_description
1 polymer ?
#
loop_
_entity_poly.entity_id
_entity_poly.type
_entity_poly.pdbx_seq_one_letter_code
_entity_poly.pdbx_strand_id
1 'polypeptide(L)' 'MSMQYIRRYYKVPAKRGQKVIANGQLGVITGSRGAYLRIRLEKEKKSSLYHPIWEMQYCS' A
#
# COMPACT_ATOMS: atom_id res chain seq x y z
N MET A 1 5.52 0.00 -13.95
CA MET A 1 6.01 -0.66 -12.72
C MET A 1 4.87 -1.42 -12.05
N SER A 2 5.17 -2.57 -11.45
CA SER A 2 4.19 -3.50 -10.88
C SER A 2 4.36 -3.65 -9.36
N MET A 3 3.35 -4.22 -8.70
CA MET A 3 3.45 -4.60 -7.28
C MET A 3 4.58 -5.62 -7.01
N GLN A 4 4.93 -6.45 -7.99
CA GLN A 4 6.10 -7.35 -7.88
C GLN A 4 7.41 -6.55 -7.77
N TYR A 5 7.57 -5.50 -8.57
CA TYR A 5 8.72 -4.60 -8.47
C TYR A 5 8.80 -3.95 -7.08
N ILE A 6 7.67 -3.40 -6.59
CA ILE A 6 7.61 -2.79 -5.25
C ILE A 6 8.07 -3.76 -4.15
N ARG A 7 7.56 -5.00 -4.15
CA ARG A 7 7.98 -6.03 -3.19
C ARG A 7 9.47 -6.33 -3.27
N ARG A 8 10.02 -6.49 -4.49
CA ARG A 8 11.43 -6.84 -4.70
C ARG A 8 12.39 -5.70 -4.36
N TYR A 9 12.01 -4.47 -4.70
CA TYR A 9 12.84 -3.27 -4.55
C TYR A 9 12.82 -2.76 -3.10
N TYR A 10 11.63 -2.51 -2.55
CA TYR A 10 11.47 -1.99 -1.18
C TYR A 10 11.50 -3.07 -0.10
N LYS A 11 11.57 -4.36 -0.47
CA LYS A 11 11.56 -5.50 0.47
C LYS A 11 10.34 -5.53 1.40
N VAL A 12 9.19 -5.07 0.90
CA VAL A 12 7.92 -5.05 1.63
C VAL A 12 7.01 -6.21 1.23
N PRO A 13 6.13 -6.71 2.10
CA PRO A 13 5.23 -7.83 1.81
C PRO A 13 3.96 -7.42 1.03
N ALA A 14 3.95 -6.27 0.36
CA ALA A 14 2.77 -5.66 -0.26
C ALA A 14 1.99 -6.58 -1.22
N LYS A 15 0.71 -6.83 -0.92
CA LYS A 15 -0.22 -7.63 -1.74
C LYS A 15 -1.55 -6.89 -1.95
N ARG A 16 -2.20 -7.08 -3.10
CA ARG A 16 -3.54 -6.55 -3.35
C ARG A 16 -4.54 -7.22 -2.39
N GLY A 17 -5.41 -6.43 -1.77
CA GLY A 17 -6.36 -6.87 -0.75
C GLY A 17 -5.78 -6.94 0.66
N GLN A 18 -4.48 -6.71 0.84
CA GLN A 18 -3.86 -6.70 2.16
C GLN A 18 -4.28 -5.47 2.96
N LYS A 19 -4.60 -5.69 4.24
CA LYS A 19 -4.82 -4.62 5.22
C LYS A 19 -3.49 -3.97 5.60
N VAL A 20 -3.52 -2.66 5.75
CA VAL A 20 -2.36 -1.85 6.12
C VAL A 20 -2.78 -0.73 7.05
N ILE A 21 -1.84 -0.24 7.84
CA ILE A 21 -1.96 1.06 8.52
C ILE A 21 -1.03 2.02 7.78
N ALA A 22 -1.60 3.02 7.12
CA ALA A 22 -0.88 4.06 6.39
C ALA A 22 -1.11 5.41 7.09
N ASN A 23 -0.04 6.08 7.51
CA ASN A 23 -0.09 7.33 8.28
C ASN A 23 -1.02 7.22 9.51
N GLY A 24 -0.96 6.09 10.22
CA GLY A 24 -1.81 5.81 11.39
C GLY A 24 -3.27 5.48 11.07
N GLN A 25 -3.67 5.37 9.80
CA GLN A 25 -5.05 5.08 9.40
C GLN A 25 -5.17 3.71 8.73
N LEU A 26 -6.21 2.95 9.10
CA LEU A 26 -6.48 1.64 8.52
C LEU A 26 -6.91 1.78 7.04
N GLY A 27 -6.37 0.93 6.19
CA GLY A 27 -6.71 0.87 4.78
C GLY A 27 -6.42 -0.49 4.16
N VAL A 28 -6.69 -0.57 2.86
CA VAL A 28 -6.47 -1.77 2.06
C VAL A 28 -5.72 -1.42 0.78
N ILE A 29 -4.69 -2.20 0.46
CA ILE A 29 -3.97 -2.07 -0.81
C ILE A 29 -4.90 -2.48 -1.96
N THR A 30 -5.25 -1.55 -2.83
CA THR A 30 -6.10 -1.79 -4.00
C THR A 30 -5.29 -2.01 -5.28
N GLY A 31 -4.01 -1.61 -5.29
CA GLY A 31 -3.11 -1.78 -6.44
C GLY A 31 -1.79 -1.04 -6.30
N SER A 32 -1.18 -0.72 -7.43
CA SER A 32 0.07 0.05 -7.52
C SER A 32 0.05 1.00 -8.71
N ARG A 33 0.77 2.12 -8.63
CA ARG A 33 1.03 3.03 -9.76
C ARG A 33 2.46 3.54 -9.65
N GLY A 34 3.31 3.24 -10.65
CA GLY A 34 4.73 3.56 -10.55
C GLY A 34 5.38 2.80 -9.39
N ALA A 35 6.17 3.50 -8.58
CA ALA A 35 6.78 2.99 -7.35
C ALA A 35 5.88 3.13 -6.09
N TYR A 36 4.62 3.53 -6.25
CA TYR A 36 3.68 3.78 -5.15
C TYR A 36 2.60 2.70 -5.05
N LEU A 37 2.11 2.48 -3.82
CA LEU A 37 0.93 1.66 -3.55
C LEU A 37 -0.33 2.52 -3.66
N ARG A 38 -1.40 1.94 -4.22
CA ARG A 38 -2.74 2.50 -4.11
C ARG A 38 -3.39 1.91 -2.87
N ILE A 39 -3.76 2.76 -1.92
CA ILE A 39 -4.42 2.35 -0.68
C ILE A 39 -5.74 3.10 -0.62
N ARG A 40 -6.82 2.38 -0.35
CA ARG A 40 -8.10 2.96 0.05
C ARG A 40 -8.16 2.91 1.56
N LEU A 41 -8.11 4.09 2.19
CA LEU A 41 -8.36 4.20 3.63
C LEU A 41 -9.84 3.89 3.90
N GLU A 42 -10.15 3.36 5.08
CA GLU A 42 -11.50 2.89 5.42
C GLU A 42 -12.54 4.02 5.38
N LYS A 43 -12.14 5.24 5.71
CA LYS A 43 -13.00 6.44 5.67
C LYS A 43 -13.08 7.09 4.27
N GLU A 44 -12.41 6.54 3.27
CA GLU A 44 -12.32 7.11 1.92
C GLU A 44 -12.96 6.21 0.86
N LYS A 45 -13.67 6.83 -0.09
CA LYS A 45 -14.26 6.10 -1.24
C LYS A 45 -13.23 5.78 -2.33
N LYS A 46 -12.15 6.57 -2.42
CA LYS A 46 -11.13 6.48 -3.47
C LYS A 46 -9.80 6.01 -2.88
N SER A 47 -8.91 5.53 -3.75
CA SER A 47 -7.55 5.16 -3.36
C SER A 47 -6.57 6.29 -3.65
N SER A 48 -5.72 6.57 -2.67
CA SER A 48 -4.61 7.52 -2.75
C SER A 48 -3.28 6.79 -2.91
N LEU A 49 -2.23 7.52 -3.31
CA LEU A 49 -0.89 6.96 -3.51
C LEU A 49 -0.05 7.09 -2.24
N TYR A 50 0.59 6.00 -1.84
CA TYR A 50 1.45 5.95 -0.67
C TYR A 50 2.80 5.34 -1.03
N HIS A 51 3.84 5.90 -0.42
CA HIS A 51 5.18 5.35 -0.56
C HIS A 51 5.27 4.02 0.22
N PRO A 52 5.87 2.94 -0.33
CA PRO A 52 5.77 1.61 0.27
C PRO A 52 6.41 1.45 1.65
N ILE A 53 7.30 2.35 2.06
CA ILE A 53 8.02 2.28 3.34
C ILE A 53 7.76 3.49 4.25
N TRP A 54 7.01 4.49 3.80
CA TRP A 54 6.74 5.68 4.61
C TRP A 54 5.51 5.42 5.48
N GLU A 55 5.69 5.47 6.80
CA GLU A 55 4.62 5.30 7.80
C GLU A 55 3.64 4.17 7.46
N MET A 56 4.20 3.03 7.05
CA MET A 56 3.45 1.89 6.54
C MET A 56 3.62 0.70 7.49
N GLN A 57 2.50 0.14 7.94
CA GLN A 57 2.48 -1.16 8.61
C GLN A 57 1.67 -2.13 7.76
N TYR A 58 2.28 -3.26 7.44
CA TYR A 58 1.66 -4.32 6.65
C TYR A 58 1.07 -5.36 7.61
N CYS A 59 -0.25 -5.50 7.61
CA CYS A 59 -0.90 -6.54 8.41
C CYS A 59 -0.76 -7.90 7.70
N SER A 60 -0.46 -8.94 8.47
CA SER A 60 -0.31 -10.32 8.03
C SER A 60 -1.59 -10.92 7.46
#